data_AF-A0A3D5FHX1-F1
#
_entry.id   AF-A0A3D5FHX1-F1
#
_cell.length_a   1.000
_cell.length_b   1.000
_cell.length_c   1.000
_cell.angle_alpha   90.00
_cell.angle_beta   90.00
_cell.angle_gamma   90.00
#
_symmetry.space_group_name_H-M   'P 1'
#
loop_
_entity.id
_entity.type
_entity.pdbx_description
1 polymer ?
#
loop_
_entity_poly.entity_id
_entity_poly.type
_entity_poly.pdbx_seq_one_letter_code
_entity_poly.pdbx_strand_id
1 'polypeptide(L)'
;LMGNHDTDKEGTATLFDEEFTHRFGARNHHRALPGAHVIGLNTCVMQPQKQGWRNVRAEVGAADLDWLDSTLADLTPDRPLLVFVHIALATTYPERRGADQATTDVWRVINADAVLERLKRWTAPIIIFQGHLHENEHLHLDDLHLISVGSVCGSWWKGSETSRCTDHSPRGWLVVEAADGHVQLDYRAARTPGWHGEIVSDAEGDLLNLFFADSAETVEVRIDGEWIALPPPTPYPVDDMFVSVHHWRLPAEVGDRVDVRTQMRGRPWVLGTITCRS
;
A
#
# COMPACT_ATOMS: atom_id res chain seq x y z
N LEU A 1 -1.39 12.40 8.57
CA LEU A 1 -2.30 11.26 8.82
C LEU A 1 -1.85 10.60 10.10
N MET A 2 -2.78 10.30 11.01
CA MET A 2 -2.45 9.62 12.27
C MET A 2 -2.35 8.12 12.03
N GLY A 3 -1.32 7.48 12.59
CA GLY A 3 -1.18 6.03 12.62
C GLY A 3 -1.27 5.44 14.03
N ASN A 4 -1.20 4.11 14.12
CA ASN A 4 -1.36 3.40 15.39
C ASN A 4 -0.24 3.69 16.40
N HIS A 5 0.89 4.24 15.95
CA HIS A 5 2.01 4.65 16.80
C HIS A 5 1.91 6.12 17.25
N ASP A 6 0.97 6.88 16.69
CA ASP A 6 0.73 8.29 17.03
C ASP A 6 -0.36 8.45 18.09
N THR A 7 -0.96 7.34 18.55
CA THR A 7 -1.99 7.36 19.59
C THR A 7 -1.38 7.65 20.96
N ASP A 8 -2.10 8.43 21.78
CA ASP A 8 -1.64 8.81 23.11
C ASP A 8 -1.54 7.57 24.01
N LYS A 9 -0.36 7.27 24.55
CA LYS A 9 -0.12 6.03 25.32
C LYS A 9 -1.11 5.81 26.47
N GLU A 10 -1.50 6.89 27.14
CA GLU A 10 -2.44 6.90 28.27
C GLU A 10 -3.85 7.38 27.87
N GLY A 11 -4.14 7.35 26.56
CA GLY A 11 -5.42 7.74 25.99
C GLY A 11 -6.55 6.77 26.30
N THR A 12 -7.77 7.20 25.99
CA THR A 12 -9.01 6.41 26.12
C THR A 12 -9.56 6.06 24.74
N ALA A 13 -10.64 5.28 24.67
CA ALA A 13 -11.27 4.96 23.38
C ALA A 13 -11.86 6.19 22.65
N THR A 14 -12.07 7.31 23.33
CA THR A 14 -12.66 8.55 22.76
C THR A 14 -11.71 9.74 22.74
N LEU A 15 -10.58 9.66 23.45
CA LEU A 15 -9.58 10.72 23.53
C LEU A 15 -8.19 10.08 23.49
N PHE A 16 -7.57 10.03 22.31
CA PHE A 16 -6.34 9.29 22.04
C PHE A 16 -5.44 9.93 20.99
N ASP A 17 -5.73 11.16 20.60
CA ASP A 17 -5.07 11.89 19.52
C ASP A 17 -4.67 13.32 19.93
N GLU A 18 -4.63 13.64 21.23
CA GLU A 18 -4.31 14.99 21.71
C GLU A 18 -2.89 15.41 21.32
N GLU A 19 -1.89 14.54 21.50
CA GLU A 19 -0.51 14.87 21.14
C GLU A 19 -0.35 15.05 19.63
N PHE A 20 -0.98 14.16 18.86
CA PHE A 20 -0.98 14.23 17.40
C PHE A 20 -1.65 15.52 16.91
N THR A 21 -2.85 15.80 17.40
CA THR A 21 -3.65 16.94 16.93
C THR A 21 -3.03 18.29 17.32
N HIS A 22 -2.40 18.37 18.49
CA HIS A 22 -1.66 19.55 18.91
C HIS A 22 -0.46 19.85 17.98
N ARG A 23 0.22 18.81 17.44
CA ARG A 23 1.43 18.98 16.61
C ARG A 23 1.14 19.09 15.12
N PHE A 24 0.16 18.34 14.63
CA PHE A 24 -0.05 18.12 13.19
C PHE A 24 -1.44 18.55 12.70
N GLY A 25 -2.33 18.98 13.60
CA GLY A 25 -3.71 19.32 13.28
C GLY A 25 -4.65 18.12 13.29
N ALA A 26 -5.88 18.32 12.83
CA ALA A 26 -6.94 17.32 12.92
C ALA A 26 -6.54 15.95 12.32
N ARG A 27 -6.94 14.86 12.99
CA ARG A 27 -6.67 13.49 12.54
C ARG A 27 -7.31 13.16 11.19
N ASN A 28 -8.46 13.80 10.91
CA ASN A 28 -9.10 13.81 9.60
C ASN A 28 -8.90 15.16 8.94
N HIS A 29 -8.65 15.17 7.65
CA HIS A 29 -8.51 16.40 6.89
C HIS A 29 -8.85 16.20 5.42
N HIS A 30 -9.27 17.28 4.79
CA HIS A 30 -9.47 17.37 3.35
C HIS A 30 -8.60 18.47 2.78
N ARG A 31 -8.09 18.24 1.56
CA ARG A 31 -7.44 19.26 0.76
C ARG A 31 -7.88 19.12 -0.69
N ALA A 32 -8.42 20.21 -1.24
CA ALA A 32 -8.59 20.34 -2.68
C ALA A 32 -7.26 20.74 -3.32
N LEU A 33 -6.79 19.94 -4.26
CA LEU A 33 -5.71 20.27 -5.19
C LEU A 33 -6.34 20.57 -6.57
N PRO A 34 -5.61 21.22 -7.51
CA PRO A 34 -6.14 21.43 -8.86
C PRO A 34 -6.58 20.12 -9.54
N GLY A 35 -5.77 19.07 -9.44
CA GLY A 35 -6.01 17.78 -10.11
C GLY A 35 -6.70 16.69 -9.30
N ALA A 36 -6.98 16.90 -8.00
CA ALA A 36 -7.57 15.87 -7.14
C ALA A 36 -8.19 16.44 -5.85
N HIS A 37 -9.08 15.66 -5.24
CA HIS A 37 -9.44 15.79 -3.84
C HIS A 37 -8.61 14.82 -3.00
N VAL A 38 -8.05 15.31 -1.90
CA VAL A 38 -7.25 14.50 -0.96
C VAL A 38 -7.98 14.43 0.37
N ILE A 39 -8.21 13.22 0.87
CA ILE A 39 -8.80 12.96 2.18
C ILE A 39 -7.78 12.16 2.99
N GLY A 40 -7.44 12.64 4.19
CA GLY A 40 -6.84 11.80 5.22
C GLY A 40 -7.91 11.40 6.22
N LEU A 41 -8.05 10.09 6.46
CA LEU A 41 -9.07 9.52 7.34
C LEU A 41 -8.42 8.64 8.41
N ASN A 42 -8.77 8.90 9.66
CA ASN A 42 -8.35 8.08 10.78
C ASN A 42 -8.95 6.68 10.72
N THR A 43 -8.10 5.66 10.89
CA THR A 43 -8.50 4.26 11.01
C THR A 43 -7.99 3.61 12.30
N CYS A 44 -7.56 4.42 13.28
CA CYS A 44 -7.02 3.96 14.56
C CYS A 44 -7.97 4.31 15.70
N VAL A 45 -8.30 3.33 16.54
CA VAL A 45 -9.06 3.51 17.79
C VAL A 45 -8.32 2.84 18.94
N MET A 46 -8.06 3.59 20.02
CA MET A 46 -7.34 3.06 21.16
C MET A 46 -8.17 2.02 21.94
N GLN A 47 -7.50 0.95 22.37
CA GLN A 47 -7.99 -0.10 23.26
C GLN A 47 -7.17 -0.09 24.56
N PRO A 48 -7.46 0.81 25.53
CA PRO A 48 -6.64 0.98 26.75
C PRO A 48 -6.57 -0.28 27.63
N GLN A 49 -7.53 -1.19 27.48
CA GLN A 49 -7.56 -2.49 28.14
C GLN A 49 -6.61 -3.54 27.54
N LYS A 50 -6.04 -3.27 26.36
CA LYS A 50 -5.08 -4.14 25.66
C LYS A 50 -3.67 -3.58 25.81
N GLN A 51 -2.67 -4.42 25.55
CA GLN A 51 -1.25 -4.09 25.72
C GLN A 51 -0.46 -4.40 24.45
N GLY A 52 0.69 -3.74 24.30
CA GLY A 52 1.57 -3.92 23.15
C GLY A 52 0.89 -3.57 21.83
N TRP A 53 1.22 -4.30 20.76
CA TRP A 53 0.70 -4.05 19.40
C TRP A 53 -0.82 -4.21 19.25
N ARG A 54 -1.51 -4.73 20.28
CA ARG A 54 -2.98 -4.90 20.30
C ARG A 54 -3.73 -3.72 20.93
N ASN A 55 -3.01 -2.70 21.39
CA ASN A 55 -3.62 -1.53 22.03
C ASN A 55 -4.31 -0.59 21.03
N VAL A 56 -4.21 -0.81 19.73
CA VAL A 56 -4.96 -0.06 18.72
C VAL A 56 -5.77 -1.04 17.88
N ARG A 57 -7.05 -0.72 17.72
CA ARG A 57 -7.98 -1.38 16.80
C ARG A 57 -8.06 -0.60 15.51
N ALA A 58 -8.12 -1.32 14.41
CA ALA A 58 -8.43 -0.83 13.08
C ALA A 58 -9.94 -0.61 12.95
N GLU A 59 -10.37 0.64 13.08
CA GLU A 59 -11.78 1.02 13.02
C GLU A 59 -11.89 2.50 12.66
N VAL A 60 -12.96 2.86 11.94
CA VAL A 60 -13.36 4.26 11.75
C VAL A 60 -14.49 4.57 12.71
N GLY A 61 -14.25 5.46 13.68
CA GLY A 61 -15.22 5.83 14.70
C GLY A 61 -16.41 6.62 14.13
N ALA A 62 -17.52 6.66 14.86
CA ALA A 62 -18.74 7.35 14.42
C ALA A 62 -18.49 8.83 14.05
N ALA A 63 -17.75 9.57 14.88
CA ALA A 63 -17.42 10.97 14.58
C ALA A 63 -16.55 11.13 13.32
N ASP A 64 -15.70 10.14 13.00
CA ASP A 64 -14.88 10.14 11.80
C ASP A 64 -15.71 9.82 10.54
N LEU A 65 -16.72 8.94 10.66
CA LEU A 65 -17.71 8.68 9.61
C LEU A 65 -18.62 9.89 9.36
N ASP A 66 -19.12 10.55 10.41
CA ASP A 66 -19.94 11.76 10.30
C ASP A 66 -19.16 12.91 9.63
N TRP A 67 -17.88 13.04 9.98
CA TRP A 67 -16.96 13.97 9.32
C TRP A 67 -16.79 13.64 7.84
N LEU A 68 -16.63 12.36 7.48
CA LEU A 68 -16.49 11.91 6.11
C LEU A 68 -17.76 12.21 5.29
N ASP A 69 -18.94 11.94 5.85
CA ASP A 69 -20.22 12.23 5.21
C ASP A 69 -20.38 13.73 4.92
N SER A 70 -20.09 14.57 5.92
CA SER A 70 -20.15 16.02 5.77
C SER A 70 -19.15 16.51 4.73
N THR A 71 -17.92 15.99 4.77
CA THR A 71 -16.87 16.36 3.81
C THR A 71 -17.26 15.99 2.40
N LEU A 72 -17.70 14.75 2.15
CA LEU A 72 -18.07 14.29 0.81
C LEU A 72 -19.32 15.01 0.27
N ALA A 73 -20.26 15.42 1.12
CA ALA A 73 -21.45 16.17 0.71
C ALA A 73 -21.10 17.50 0.01
N ASP A 74 -20.01 18.15 0.44
CA ASP A 74 -19.57 19.44 -0.09
C ASP A 74 -18.71 19.35 -1.36
N LEU A 75 -18.34 18.14 -1.80
CA LEU A 75 -17.44 17.94 -2.95
C LEU A 75 -18.18 17.51 -4.21
N THR A 76 -17.69 18.01 -5.34
CA THR A 76 -18.07 17.53 -6.67
C THR A 76 -17.24 16.29 -7.02
N PRO A 77 -17.85 15.19 -7.48
CA PRO A 77 -17.15 13.92 -7.73
C PRO A 77 -16.46 13.86 -9.11
N ASP A 78 -16.04 14.99 -9.67
CA ASP A 78 -15.56 15.17 -11.04
C ASP A 78 -14.04 15.03 -11.21
N ARG A 79 -13.31 14.91 -10.10
CA ARG A 79 -11.84 14.80 -10.07
C ARG A 79 -11.40 13.61 -9.22
N PRO A 80 -10.21 13.02 -9.48
CA PRO A 80 -9.70 11.91 -8.70
C PRO A 80 -9.79 12.15 -7.19
N LEU A 81 -10.24 11.12 -6.46
CA LEU A 81 -10.26 11.12 -5.01
C LEU A 81 -9.13 10.26 -4.48
N LEU A 82 -8.20 10.89 -3.76
CA LEU A 82 -7.07 10.24 -3.12
C LEU A 82 -7.36 10.14 -1.61
N VAL A 83 -7.67 8.93 -1.14
CA VAL A 83 -7.98 8.67 0.27
C VAL A 83 -6.77 8.06 0.92
N PHE A 84 -6.31 8.60 2.05
CA PHE A 84 -5.17 8.12 2.81
C PHE A 84 -5.66 7.60 4.16
N VAL A 85 -5.36 6.34 4.46
CA VAL A 85 -5.65 5.66 5.73
C VAL A 85 -4.38 5.00 6.26
N HIS A 86 -4.24 4.87 7.58
CA HIS A 86 -3.05 4.21 8.14
C HIS A 86 -3.21 2.70 8.14
N ILE A 87 -4.16 2.18 8.92
CA ILE A 87 -4.53 0.76 8.87
C ILE A 87 -5.47 0.52 7.68
N ALA A 88 -5.22 -0.55 6.94
CA ALA A 88 -5.83 -0.84 5.65
C ALA A 88 -7.34 -1.11 5.74
N LEU A 89 -8.11 -0.54 4.80
CA LEU A 89 -9.52 -0.87 4.56
C LEU A 89 -9.67 -2.25 3.92
N ALA A 90 -8.76 -2.62 3.02
CA ALA A 90 -8.64 -3.98 2.51
C ALA A 90 -7.18 -4.36 2.28
N THR A 91 -6.85 -5.61 2.57
CA THR A 91 -5.51 -6.19 2.40
C THR A 91 -5.61 -7.71 2.46
N THR A 92 -4.66 -8.41 1.83
CA THR A 92 -4.45 -9.86 1.98
C THR A 92 -3.30 -10.21 2.95
N TYR A 93 -2.69 -9.20 3.58
CA TYR A 93 -1.54 -9.35 4.48
C TYR A 93 -1.78 -10.34 5.64
N PRO A 94 -2.90 -10.30 6.38
CA PRO A 94 -3.14 -11.25 7.48
C PRO A 94 -3.11 -12.70 7.01
N GLU A 95 -3.70 -12.98 5.86
CA GLU A 95 -3.77 -14.32 5.30
C GLU A 95 -2.39 -14.77 4.79
N ARG A 96 -1.64 -13.89 4.09
CA ARG A 96 -0.30 -14.19 3.56
C ARG A 96 0.78 -14.41 4.62
N ARG A 97 0.55 -13.95 5.85
CA ARG A 97 1.44 -14.17 7.00
C ARG A 97 0.97 -15.22 7.99
N GLY A 98 -0.18 -15.85 7.73
CA GLY A 98 -0.80 -16.79 8.67
C GLY A 98 -1.18 -16.15 10.00
N ALA A 99 -1.65 -14.89 10.00
CA ALA A 99 -2.09 -14.21 11.21
C ALA A 99 -3.30 -14.92 11.85
N ASP A 100 -3.36 -14.92 13.18
CA ASP A 100 -4.52 -15.41 13.92
C ASP A 100 -5.75 -14.56 13.59
N GLN A 101 -6.85 -15.22 13.21
CA GLN A 101 -8.15 -14.60 12.93
C GLN A 101 -8.63 -13.72 14.08
N ALA A 102 -8.33 -14.09 15.34
CA ALA A 102 -8.67 -13.31 16.54
C ALA A 102 -7.87 -12.00 16.70
N THR A 103 -6.97 -11.70 15.74
CA THR A 103 -6.12 -10.50 15.73
C THR A 103 -6.21 -9.73 14.42
N THR A 104 -7.16 -10.09 13.55
CA THR A 104 -7.40 -9.40 12.26
C THR A 104 -7.71 -7.92 12.44
N ASP A 105 -8.28 -7.56 13.59
CA ASP A 105 -8.66 -6.21 13.99
C ASP A 105 -7.50 -5.24 14.21
N VAL A 106 -6.23 -5.68 14.18
CA VAL A 106 -5.08 -4.76 14.14
C VAL A 106 -4.57 -4.52 12.72
N TRP A 107 -4.84 -5.43 11.78
CA TRP A 107 -4.27 -5.43 10.44
C TRP A 107 -5.20 -4.80 9.40
N ARG A 108 -6.51 -4.96 9.59
CA ARG A 108 -7.55 -4.56 8.64
C ARG A 108 -8.73 -3.93 9.37
N VAL A 109 -9.24 -2.83 8.85
CA VAL A 109 -10.35 -2.06 9.43
C VAL A 109 -11.62 -2.90 9.47
N ILE A 110 -12.17 -3.10 10.67
CA ILE A 110 -13.28 -4.03 10.90
C ILE A 110 -14.61 -3.56 10.29
N ASN A 111 -14.77 -2.25 10.12
CA ASN A 111 -15.96 -1.61 9.54
C ASN A 111 -15.64 -0.92 8.20
N ALA A 112 -14.70 -1.47 7.42
CA ALA A 112 -14.25 -0.88 6.17
C ALA A 112 -15.41 -0.59 5.19
N ASP A 113 -16.41 -1.48 5.12
CA ASP A 113 -17.60 -1.30 4.27
C ASP A 113 -18.32 0.04 4.55
N ALA A 114 -18.33 0.50 5.81
CA ALA A 114 -18.91 1.80 6.14
C ALA A 114 -18.20 2.94 5.42
N VAL A 115 -16.89 2.83 5.18
CA VAL A 115 -16.13 3.79 4.39
C VAL A 115 -16.33 3.55 2.89
N LEU A 116 -16.15 2.31 2.43
CA LEU A 116 -16.15 1.97 1.01
C LEU A 116 -17.49 2.30 0.34
N GLU A 117 -18.62 2.01 1.00
CA GLU A 117 -19.96 2.36 0.49
C GLU A 117 -20.14 3.87 0.27
N ARG A 118 -19.56 4.72 1.14
CA ARG A 118 -19.63 6.18 1.01
C ARG A 118 -18.86 6.70 -0.20
N LEU A 119 -17.85 5.96 -0.66
CA LEU A 119 -17.04 6.33 -1.82
C LEU A 119 -17.73 5.96 -3.15
N LYS A 120 -18.67 5.01 -3.17
CA LYS A 120 -19.32 4.53 -4.41
C LYS A 120 -20.06 5.60 -5.22
N ARG A 121 -20.43 6.73 -4.61
CA ARG A 121 -21.04 7.88 -5.34
C ARG A 121 -20.05 8.65 -6.21
N TRP A 122 -18.76 8.39 -6.06
CA TRP A 122 -17.72 9.13 -6.77
C TRP A 122 -17.60 8.63 -8.21
N THR A 123 -17.65 9.55 -9.17
CA THR A 123 -17.65 9.22 -10.60
C THR A 123 -16.26 9.25 -11.24
N ALA A 124 -15.34 10.02 -10.65
CA ALA A 124 -13.94 10.02 -11.05
C ALA A 124 -13.17 8.86 -10.37
N PRO A 125 -11.92 8.57 -10.79
CA PRO A 125 -11.14 7.52 -10.15
C PRO A 125 -10.95 7.70 -8.64
N ILE A 126 -11.08 6.62 -7.88
CA ILE A 126 -10.76 6.59 -6.45
C ILE A 126 -9.50 5.74 -6.23
N ILE A 127 -8.54 6.29 -5.50
CA ILE A 127 -7.34 5.57 -5.06
C ILE A 127 -7.24 5.68 -3.55
N ILE A 128 -7.13 4.54 -2.88
CA ILE A 128 -7.02 4.44 -1.42
C ILE A 128 -5.59 4.01 -1.09
N PHE A 129 -4.82 4.92 -0.50
CA PHE A 129 -3.46 4.69 -0.04
C PHE A 129 -3.46 4.27 1.42
N GLN A 130 -2.75 3.18 1.71
CA GLN A 130 -2.76 2.47 2.97
C GLN A 130 -1.31 2.30 3.46
N GLY A 131 -1.12 2.38 4.79
CA GLY A 131 0.17 2.18 5.43
C GLY A 131 0.17 0.91 6.29
N HIS A 132 0.77 1.04 7.48
CA HIS A 132 0.77 0.05 8.58
C HIS A 132 1.50 -1.29 8.32
N LEU A 133 1.34 -1.90 7.15
CA LEU A 133 1.77 -3.28 6.86
C LEU A 133 3.24 -3.38 6.41
N HIS A 134 3.83 -2.24 6.03
CA HIS A 134 5.21 -2.11 5.56
C HIS A 134 5.51 -3.01 4.35
N GLU A 135 4.57 -3.10 3.41
CA GLU A 135 4.69 -3.78 2.13
C GLU A 135 4.00 -2.99 1.02
N ASN A 136 4.34 -3.32 -0.22
CA ASN A 136 3.65 -2.90 -1.42
C ASN A 136 2.60 -3.95 -1.83
N GLU A 137 1.34 -3.53 -1.89
CA GLU A 137 0.21 -4.37 -2.31
C GLU A 137 -0.74 -3.55 -3.16
N HIS A 138 -1.22 -4.14 -4.26
CA HIS A 138 -2.29 -3.59 -5.08
C HIS A 138 -3.52 -4.49 -4.92
N LEU A 139 -4.67 -3.89 -4.64
CA LEU A 139 -5.97 -4.55 -4.68
C LEU A 139 -6.96 -3.71 -5.48
N HIS A 140 -7.84 -4.40 -6.19
CA HIS A 140 -8.93 -3.79 -6.95
C HIS A 140 -10.26 -4.31 -6.41
N LEU A 141 -11.11 -3.42 -5.94
CA LEU A 141 -12.47 -3.72 -5.46
C LEU A 141 -13.44 -2.83 -6.23
N ASP A 142 -14.17 -3.41 -7.18
CA ASP A 142 -14.97 -2.67 -8.15
C ASP A 142 -14.11 -1.58 -8.85
N ASP A 143 -14.51 -0.30 -8.75
CA ASP A 143 -13.77 0.85 -9.31
C ASP A 143 -12.70 1.42 -8.35
N LEU A 144 -12.48 0.78 -7.20
CA LEU A 144 -11.53 1.21 -6.18
C LEU A 144 -10.17 0.56 -6.39
N HIS A 145 -9.13 1.38 -6.47
CA HIS A 145 -7.75 0.91 -6.43
C HIS A 145 -7.17 1.15 -5.04
N LEU A 146 -6.96 0.08 -4.27
CA LEU A 146 -6.36 0.14 -2.95
C LEU A 146 -4.87 -0.23 -3.04
N ILE A 147 -4.04 0.58 -2.40
CA ILE A 147 -2.58 0.49 -2.49
C ILE A 147 -2.00 0.55 -1.09
N SER A 148 -1.42 -0.56 -0.63
CA SER A 148 -0.52 -0.52 0.54
C SER A 148 0.87 -0.14 0.07
N VAL A 149 1.55 0.73 0.82
CA VAL A 149 2.88 1.24 0.45
C VAL A 149 3.92 0.81 1.49
N GLY A 150 5.08 0.39 0.97
CA GLY A 150 6.27 0.07 1.74
C GLY A 150 6.71 1.24 2.63
N SER A 151 7.39 0.90 3.73
CA SER A 151 7.77 1.89 4.73
C SER A 151 9.16 2.46 4.50
N VAL A 152 9.34 3.75 4.81
CA VAL A 152 10.64 4.41 4.82
C VAL A 152 11.61 3.76 5.82
N CYS A 153 11.11 3.19 6.92
CA CYS A 153 11.95 2.49 7.90
C CYS A 153 12.04 0.97 7.66
N GLY A 154 11.31 0.43 6.67
CA GLY A 154 11.23 -1.01 6.42
C GLY A 154 10.74 -1.76 7.65
N SER A 155 11.12 -3.01 7.82
CA SER A 155 10.75 -3.85 8.97
C SER A 155 11.66 -3.59 10.18
N TRP A 156 11.77 -2.33 10.61
CA TRP A 156 12.72 -1.87 11.64
C TRP A 156 12.65 -2.67 12.94
N TRP A 157 11.47 -3.18 13.31
CA TRP A 157 11.27 -4.01 14.50
C TRP A 157 11.99 -5.37 14.43
N LYS A 158 12.43 -5.81 13.25
CA LYS A 158 13.30 -6.99 13.08
C LYS A 158 14.76 -6.72 13.48
N GLY A 159 15.10 -5.50 13.92
CA GLY A 159 16.39 -5.18 14.56
C GLY A 159 17.54 -4.80 13.60
N SER A 160 17.27 -4.61 12.31
CA SER A 160 18.28 -4.19 11.33
C SER A 160 18.02 -2.79 10.78
N GLU A 161 19.03 -1.92 10.85
CA GLU A 161 19.03 -0.59 10.21
C GLU A 161 18.99 -0.65 8.69
N THR A 162 19.18 -1.82 8.08
CA THR A 162 19.06 -2.07 6.63
C THR A 162 17.88 -2.97 6.27
N SER A 163 17.00 -3.26 7.24
CA SER A 163 15.79 -4.06 7.01
C SER A 163 14.95 -3.54 5.84
N ARG A 164 14.63 -4.43 4.91
CA ARG A 164 13.65 -4.21 3.85
C ARG A 164 12.23 -4.20 4.41
N CYS A 165 11.27 -3.85 3.57
CA CYS A 165 9.84 -4.05 3.83
C CYS A 165 9.54 -5.54 4.07
N THR A 166 8.35 -5.84 4.61
CA THR A 166 7.95 -7.20 5.01
C THR A 166 7.87 -8.16 3.82
N ASP A 167 7.56 -7.61 2.65
CA ASP A 167 7.47 -8.26 1.35
C ASP A 167 8.81 -8.35 0.59
N HIS A 168 9.91 -7.96 1.23
CA HIS A 168 11.25 -7.85 0.64
C HIS A 168 11.42 -6.78 -0.43
N SER A 169 10.48 -5.84 -0.60
CA SER A 169 10.73 -4.61 -1.34
C SER A 169 11.72 -3.71 -0.58
N PRO A 170 12.50 -2.84 -1.26
CA PRO A 170 13.31 -1.86 -0.57
C PRO A 170 12.42 -0.88 0.20
N ARG A 171 12.97 -0.25 1.23
CA ARG A 171 12.38 0.94 1.85
C ARG A 171 12.09 1.99 0.79
N GLY A 172 11.08 2.82 1.00
CA GLY A 172 10.75 3.82 -0.01
C GLY A 172 9.55 4.67 0.33
N TRP A 173 9.10 5.39 -0.68
CA TRP A 173 7.88 6.20 -0.66
C TRP A 173 7.24 6.21 -2.04
N LEU A 174 5.95 6.50 -2.08
CA LEU A 174 5.21 6.64 -3.33
C LEU A 174 5.17 8.10 -3.77
N VAL A 175 5.47 8.37 -5.04
CA VAL A 175 5.18 9.64 -5.70
C VAL A 175 3.86 9.49 -6.45
N VAL A 176 2.93 10.42 -6.20
CA VAL A 176 1.59 10.43 -6.81
C VAL A 176 1.44 11.72 -7.62
N GLU A 177 1.23 11.58 -8.91
CA GLU A 177 0.95 12.69 -9.82
C GLU A 177 -0.51 12.61 -10.27
N ALA A 178 -1.30 13.65 -9.98
CA ALA A 178 -2.71 13.72 -10.37
C ALA A 178 -2.93 14.95 -11.26
N ALA A 179 -3.23 14.71 -12.53
CA ALA A 179 -3.47 15.75 -13.54
C ALA A 179 -4.47 15.25 -14.59
N ASP A 180 -5.35 16.16 -15.04
CA ASP A 180 -6.31 15.90 -16.13
C ASP A 180 -7.17 14.63 -15.94
N GLY A 181 -7.58 14.35 -14.71
CA GLY A 181 -8.39 13.17 -14.38
C GLY A 181 -7.60 11.86 -14.30
N HIS A 182 -6.29 11.91 -14.50
CA HIS A 182 -5.39 10.77 -14.44
C HIS A 182 -4.53 10.79 -13.18
N VAL A 183 -4.18 9.60 -12.70
CA VAL A 183 -3.30 9.41 -11.55
C VAL A 183 -2.17 8.46 -11.94
N GLN A 184 -0.94 8.96 -11.84
CA GLN A 184 0.28 8.19 -12.05
C GLN A 184 0.95 7.92 -10.69
N LEU A 185 1.50 6.73 -10.57
CA LEU A 185 2.05 6.18 -9.34
C LEU A 185 3.47 5.71 -9.61
N ASP A 186 4.39 6.07 -8.72
CA ASP A 186 5.79 5.71 -8.89
C ASP A 186 6.47 5.49 -7.53
N TYR A 187 6.74 4.22 -7.22
CA TYR A 187 7.41 3.83 -5.99
C TYR A 187 8.91 4.09 -6.08
N ARG A 188 9.43 4.87 -5.14
CA ARG A 188 10.83 5.26 -5.07
C ARG A 188 11.53 4.51 -3.95
N ALA A 189 12.39 3.57 -4.33
CA ALA A 189 13.32 2.95 -3.40
C ALA A 189 14.24 4.02 -2.77
N ALA A 190 14.29 4.03 -1.44
CA ALA A 190 15.17 4.88 -0.68
C ALA A 190 16.63 4.51 -0.97
N ARG A 191 17.50 5.52 -1.03
CA ARG A 191 18.95 5.41 -1.35
C ARG A 191 19.30 4.98 -2.78
N THR A 192 18.39 4.32 -3.50
CA THR A 192 18.59 3.92 -4.90
C THR A 192 17.39 4.32 -5.77
N PRO A 193 17.18 5.62 -6.03
CA PRO A 193 16.09 6.07 -6.90
C PRO A 193 16.19 5.41 -8.29
N GLY A 194 15.07 4.89 -8.80
CA GLY A 194 15.02 4.15 -10.07
C GLY A 194 15.18 2.63 -9.93
N TRP A 195 15.41 2.13 -8.72
CA TRP A 195 15.42 0.69 -8.46
C TRP A 195 14.00 0.17 -8.26
N HIS A 196 13.43 -0.35 -9.34
CA HIS A 196 12.03 -0.79 -9.40
C HIS A 196 11.83 -2.31 -9.28
N GLY A 197 12.92 -3.07 -9.39
CA GLY A 197 12.90 -4.51 -9.23
C GLY A 197 14.29 -5.11 -9.20
N GLU A 198 14.35 -6.42 -8.99
CA GLU A 198 15.57 -7.20 -9.00
C GLU A 198 15.30 -8.63 -9.51
N ILE A 199 16.33 -9.27 -10.05
CA ILE A 199 16.31 -10.71 -10.31
C ILE A 199 16.79 -11.42 -9.04
N VAL A 200 16.00 -12.40 -8.60
CA VAL A 200 16.33 -13.32 -7.51
C VAL A 200 16.22 -14.75 -8.02
N SER A 201 16.86 -15.70 -7.35
CA SER A 201 16.84 -17.11 -7.78
C SER A 201 16.52 -18.03 -6.61
N ASP A 202 15.85 -19.14 -6.90
CA ASP A 202 15.62 -20.24 -5.99
C ASP A 202 15.97 -21.59 -6.65
N ALA A 203 15.56 -22.71 -6.05
CA ALA A 203 15.83 -24.04 -6.58
C ALA A 203 15.11 -24.36 -7.91
N GLU A 204 14.08 -23.60 -8.27
CA GLU A 204 13.28 -23.78 -9.49
C GLU A 204 13.69 -22.82 -10.63
N GLY A 205 14.56 -21.84 -10.34
CA GLY A 205 15.13 -20.92 -11.32
C GLY A 205 15.00 -19.44 -10.93
N ASP A 206 15.10 -18.56 -11.92
CA ASP A 206 15.05 -17.12 -11.70
C ASP A 206 13.61 -16.60 -11.54
N LEU A 207 13.45 -15.62 -10.67
CA LEU A 207 12.25 -14.80 -10.52
C LEU A 207 12.61 -13.33 -10.69
N LEU A 208 11.65 -12.61 -11.26
CA LEU A 208 11.62 -11.16 -11.28
C LEU A 208 10.79 -10.65 -10.10
N ASN A 209 11.45 -10.01 -9.15
CA ASN A 209 10.80 -9.26 -8.07
C ASN A 209 10.59 -7.81 -8.55
N LEU A 210 9.35 -7.42 -8.85
CA LEU A 210 9.01 -6.04 -9.21
C LEU A 210 8.30 -5.36 -8.04
N PHE A 211 9.03 -4.53 -7.30
CA PHE A 211 8.66 -4.09 -5.95
C PHE A 211 7.28 -3.43 -5.81
N PHE A 212 6.75 -2.82 -6.87
CA PHE A 212 5.46 -2.11 -6.88
C PHE A 212 4.65 -2.44 -8.14
N ALA A 213 4.85 -3.63 -8.71
CA ALA A 213 4.03 -4.07 -9.83
C ALA A 213 2.65 -4.51 -9.35
N ASP A 214 1.65 -4.20 -10.16
CA ASP A 214 0.28 -4.62 -9.96
C ASP A 214 0.08 -6.01 -10.59
N SER A 215 -0.40 -6.97 -9.82
CA SER A 215 -0.61 -8.34 -10.30
C SER A 215 -1.76 -8.46 -11.31
N ALA A 216 -2.63 -7.45 -11.39
CA ALA A 216 -3.67 -7.35 -12.41
C ALA A 216 -3.16 -6.81 -13.75
N GLU A 217 -1.96 -6.21 -13.78
CA GLU A 217 -1.37 -5.63 -14.98
C GLU A 217 -0.45 -6.64 -15.69
N THR A 218 -0.33 -6.51 -17.02
CA THR A 218 0.54 -7.39 -17.79
C THR A 218 2.01 -7.01 -17.61
N VAL A 219 2.81 -7.97 -17.16
CA VAL A 219 4.28 -7.85 -17.09
C VAL A 219 4.90 -8.58 -18.27
N GLU A 220 5.77 -7.91 -19.02
CA GLU A 220 6.52 -8.49 -20.12
C GLU A 220 8.02 -8.32 -19.91
N VAL A 221 8.77 -9.36 -20.28
CA VAL A 221 10.24 -9.38 -20.23
C VAL A 221 10.82 -9.62 -21.61
N ARG A 222 11.99 -9.05 -21.88
CA ARG A 222 12.69 -9.29 -23.15
C ARG A 222 13.75 -10.37 -23.02
N ILE A 223 13.56 -11.49 -23.71
CA ILE A 223 14.48 -12.64 -23.74
C ILE A 223 14.76 -12.97 -25.20
N ASP A 224 16.04 -13.15 -25.56
CA ASP A 224 16.50 -13.42 -26.93
C ASP A 224 15.97 -12.43 -27.99
N GLY A 225 15.70 -11.19 -27.57
CA GLY A 225 15.18 -10.12 -28.44
C GLY A 225 13.66 -10.06 -28.56
N GLU A 226 12.92 -11.02 -28.01
CA GLU A 226 11.46 -11.08 -28.05
C GLU A 226 10.84 -10.66 -26.71
N TRP A 227 9.70 -9.97 -26.77
CA TRP A 227 8.90 -9.65 -25.57
C TRP A 227 7.98 -10.82 -25.24
N ILE A 228 8.11 -11.35 -24.04
CA ILE A 228 7.34 -12.48 -23.53
C ILE A 228 6.50 -11.98 -22.35
N ALA A 229 5.18 -12.14 -22.46
CA ALA A 229 4.26 -11.87 -21.36
C ALA A 229 4.41 -12.96 -20.29
N LEU A 230 4.61 -12.54 -19.04
CA LEU A 230 4.66 -13.44 -17.90
C LEU A 230 3.24 -13.78 -17.44
N PRO A 231 3.00 -15.02 -16.96
CA PRO A 231 1.74 -15.33 -16.29
C PRO A 231 1.57 -14.46 -15.04
N PRO A 232 0.33 -14.29 -14.52
CA PRO A 232 0.12 -13.63 -13.24
C PRO A 232 1.03 -14.22 -12.15
N PRO A 233 1.55 -13.38 -11.23
CA PRO A 233 2.50 -13.84 -10.22
C PRO A 233 1.83 -14.84 -9.28
N THR A 234 2.53 -15.91 -8.95
CA THR A 234 2.11 -16.80 -7.87
C THR A 234 2.64 -16.25 -6.54
N PRO A 235 1.87 -16.37 -5.43
CA PRO A 235 2.37 -15.99 -4.12
C PRO A 235 3.72 -16.67 -3.82
N TYR A 236 4.74 -15.87 -3.46
CA TYR A 236 6.12 -16.32 -3.29
C TYR A 236 6.58 -16.15 -1.84
N PRO A 237 7.04 -17.21 -1.14
CA PRO A 237 7.54 -17.10 0.22
C PRO A 237 8.85 -16.32 0.22
N VAL A 238 8.86 -15.15 0.86
CA VAL A 238 10.06 -14.31 0.97
C VAL A 238 10.82 -14.59 2.26
N ASP A 239 10.12 -15.03 3.31
CA ASP A 239 10.69 -15.61 4.52
C ASP A 239 9.71 -16.63 5.13
N ASP A 240 10.07 -17.25 6.26
CA ASP A 240 9.22 -18.27 6.93
C ASP A 240 7.87 -17.72 7.42
N MET A 241 7.72 -16.41 7.47
CA MET A 241 6.58 -15.71 8.07
C MET A 241 5.73 -14.97 7.04
N PHE A 242 6.17 -14.88 5.77
CA PHE A 242 5.53 -14.01 4.81
C PHE A 242 5.62 -14.46 3.35
N VAL A 243 4.52 -14.24 2.65
CA VAL A 243 4.39 -14.49 1.21
C VAL A 243 4.15 -13.16 0.48
N SER A 244 5.00 -12.84 -0.49
CA SER A 244 4.88 -11.68 -1.38
C SER A 244 4.05 -12.02 -2.62
N VAL A 245 3.46 -10.99 -3.25
CA VAL A 245 2.60 -11.12 -4.45
C VAL A 245 3.19 -10.48 -5.70
N HIS A 246 4.42 -9.99 -5.63
CA HIS A 246 5.07 -9.26 -6.73
C HIS A 246 6.33 -9.95 -7.26
N HIS A 247 6.33 -11.29 -7.26
CA HIS A 247 7.38 -12.14 -7.82
C HIS A 247 6.84 -12.92 -9.02
N TRP A 248 7.48 -12.78 -10.17
CA TRP A 248 7.14 -13.50 -11.39
C TRP A 248 8.23 -14.50 -11.74
N ARG A 249 7.85 -15.76 -11.99
CA ARG A 249 8.78 -16.76 -12.51
C ARG A 249 9.19 -16.38 -13.93
N LEU A 250 10.50 -16.36 -14.20
CA LEU A 250 11.01 -16.15 -15.54
C LEU A 250 10.95 -17.47 -16.33
N PRO A 251 10.65 -17.44 -17.64
CA PRO A 251 10.48 -18.64 -18.46
C PRO A 251 11.81 -19.32 -18.80
N ALA A 252 12.93 -18.64 -18.58
CA ALA A 252 14.30 -19.13 -18.75
C ALA A 252 15.25 -18.31 -17.86
N GLU A 253 16.48 -18.80 -17.66
CA GLU A 253 17.55 -18.02 -17.04
C GLU A 253 17.89 -16.81 -17.90
N VAL A 254 17.96 -15.62 -17.29
CA VAL A 254 18.19 -14.35 -18.00
C VAL A 254 19.57 -13.73 -17.70
N GLY A 255 20.40 -14.41 -16.92
CA GLY A 255 21.68 -13.89 -16.44
C GLY A 255 21.50 -12.66 -15.53
N ASP A 256 22.43 -11.71 -15.58
CA ASP A 256 22.45 -10.58 -14.63
C ASP A 256 21.47 -9.43 -14.95
N ARG A 257 20.75 -9.50 -16.07
CA ARG A 257 19.88 -8.41 -16.50
C ARG A 257 18.71 -8.86 -17.38
N VAL A 258 17.57 -8.20 -17.25
CA VAL A 258 16.41 -8.39 -18.11
C VAL A 258 15.70 -7.06 -18.34
N ASP A 259 15.28 -6.78 -19.58
CA ASP A 259 14.45 -5.61 -19.85
C ASP A 259 13.00 -5.93 -19.51
N VAL A 260 12.35 -5.01 -18.79
CA VAL A 260 10.99 -5.18 -18.31
C VAL A 260 10.14 -4.01 -18.74
N ARG A 261 8.91 -4.32 -19.18
CA ARG A 261 7.83 -3.35 -19.33
C ARG A 261 6.57 -3.87 -18.69
N THR A 262 5.78 -2.96 -18.14
CA THR A 262 4.49 -3.28 -17.55
C THR A 262 3.54 -2.10 -17.76
N GLN A 263 2.37 -2.17 -17.16
CA GLN A 263 1.39 -1.09 -17.12
C GLN A 263 1.05 -0.73 -15.67
N MET A 264 0.56 0.48 -15.48
CA MET A 264 -0.03 0.94 -14.24
C MET A 264 -1.27 1.73 -14.59
N ARG A 265 -2.44 1.22 -14.19
CA ARG A 265 -3.75 1.78 -14.54
C ARG A 265 -3.90 1.93 -16.06
N GLY A 266 -3.53 0.88 -16.80
CA GLY A 266 -3.60 0.83 -18.26
C GLY A 266 -2.65 1.78 -19.01
N ARG A 267 -1.70 2.42 -18.32
CA ARG A 267 -0.66 3.27 -18.93
C ARG A 267 0.69 2.57 -18.92
N PRO A 268 1.50 2.68 -19.98
CA PRO A 268 2.83 2.08 -20.00
C PRO A 268 3.69 2.57 -18.83
N TRP A 269 4.22 1.62 -18.06
CA TRP A 269 5.24 1.84 -17.05
C TRP A 269 6.51 1.12 -17.52
N VAL A 270 7.39 1.88 -18.18
CA VAL A 270 8.64 1.34 -18.74
C VAL A 270 9.70 1.40 -17.66
N LEU A 271 9.98 0.24 -17.05
CA LEU A 271 10.96 0.09 -15.98
C LEU A 271 12.40 0.06 -16.50
N GLY A 272 12.60 -0.28 -17.77
CA GLY A 272 13.92 -0.43 -18.37
C GLY A 272 14.59 -1.74 -17.96
N THR A 273 15.92 -1.74 -17.88
CA THR A 273 16.71 -2.92 -17.53
C THR A 273 16.72 -3.13 -16.02
N ILE A 274 16.18 -4.25 -15.57
CA ILE A 274 16.29 -4.76 -14.20
C ILE A 274 17.51 -5.67 -14.11
N THR A 275 18.24 -5.62 -12.99
CA THR A 275 19.45 -6.42 -12.78
C THR A 275 19.33 -7.40 -11.63
N CYS A 276 20.22 -8.39 -11.59
CA CYS A 276 20.43 -9.22 -10.41
C CYS A 276 20.72 -8.38 -9.18
N ARG A 277 20.33 -8.93 -8.03
CA ARG A 277 20.68 -8.38 -6.72
C ARG A 277 22.21 -8.33 -6.57
N SER A 278 22.74 -7.13 -6.36
CA SER A 278 24.15 -6.90 -5.96
C SER A 278 24.40 -7.28 -4.51
#